data_AF-A0AAP0WUX1-F1
#
_entry.id   AF-A0AAP0WUX1-F1
#
_cell.length_a   1.000
_cell.length_b   1.000
_cell.length_c   1.000
_cell.angle_alpha   90.00
_cell.angle_beta   90.00
_cell.angle_gamma   90.00
#
_symmetry.space_group_name_H-M   'P 1'
#
loop_
_entity.id
_entity.type
_entity.pdbx_description
1 polymer ?
#
loop_
_entity_poly.entity_id
_entity_poly.type
_entity_poly.pdbx_seq_one_letter_code
_entity_poly.pdbx_strand_id
1 'polypeptide(L)'
;MAVHHSILLTNSALLLLLILPFEAAQGGRAARFNHHWESTIRMPTEKEEPGDYEGKEVGTRWAVLVAGSSGFGNYRHQADVCHAYQLLKNGGLKEENIVVFMYDDIAMHEFNPRPGVIINHPQGDDVYAGVPKDYTGKDVTAANLYAVLLGDKSAVKGGSGKVVDSKPNDRIFLYYSDHGGPGVLGMPNMPFLYAIDFIEVLKKKHASGSYKEMVLYIEACESGSVFQGIMPEDLNIYVTTASNAEESSFGTYCPGMEPSPPPEFITCLGDLYSVAWMEDSETHNLKKETIKQQYWAVRDRTSNYNTYNVGSHVMEYGNKSIGVERLYLYQGFDPATANLPSNKLHLHTPMEVVNQRDADLLFMWQRYKKSEDGSENKKEILKQITETMMHRIHLDGSIELIGTLLYGPEKGSSILSSVRAPGLPIVDDWGCLKAMVRLFESHCGSLTQYGMKHMRPFANICNSGVSQAAMDEACAAACTGHNMMEWHPAIRGYSA
;
A
#
# COMPACT_ATOMS: atom_id res chain seq x y z
N MET A 1 -47.93 6.96 46.71
CA MET A 1 -49.22 7.63 46.98
C MET A 1 -49.94 7.63 45.62
N ALA A 2 -50.96 6.81 45.31
CA ALA A 2 -52.16 6.42 46.08
C ALA A 2 -52.97 7.67 46.50
N VAL A 3 -54.26 7.82 46.21
CA VAL A 3 -55.41 6.88 46.11
C VAL A 3 -56.24 7.25 44.82
N HIS A 4 -56.71 6.34 43.92
CA HIS A 4 -57.96 5.53 43.94
C HIS A 4 -59.25 6.37 44.17
N HIS A 5 -60.49 6.12 43.66
CA HIS A 5 -61.27 5.01 43.04
C HIS A 5 -62.42 5.64 42.17
N SER A 6 -63.29 5.01 41.33
CA SER A 6 -63.37 3.69 40.64
C SER A 6 -64.58 3.60 39.66
N ILE A 7 -64.42 2.88 38.53
CA ILE A 7 -65.34 1.86 37.90
C ILE A 7 -66.82 2.22 37.54
N LEU A 8 -67.24 1.93 36.27
CA LEU A 8 -68.30 0.97 35.84
C LEU A 8 -68.41 0.94 34.29
N LEU A 9 -68.24 -0.22 33.61
CA LEU A 9 -69.25 -1.09 32.97
C LEU A 9 -70.18 -0.39 31.93
N THR A 10 -70.47 -0.86 30.70
CA THR A 10 -70.16 -2.09 29.91
C THR A 10 -70.34 -1.75 28.38
N ASN A 11 -70.38 -2.60 27.33
CA ASN A 11 -70.60 -4.05 27.15
C ASN A 11 -69.94 -4.62 25.84
N SER A 12 -70.20 -5.89 25.50
CA SER A 12 -69.67 -6.69 24.38
C SER A 12 -70.37 -6.55 23.01
N ALA A 13 -69.66 -6.87 21.91
CA ALA A 13 -70.11 -7.80 20.85
C ALA A 13 -68.95 -8.22 19.89
N LEU A 14 -68.95 -9.48 19.42
CA LEU A 14 -68.10 -9.98 18.32
C LEU A 14 -68.88 -9.98 17.00
N LEU A 15 -68.17 -9.91 15.87
CA LEU A 15 -68.45 -10.83 14.75
C LEU A 15 -67.20 -11.05 13.87
N LEU A 16 -66.89 -12.31 13.56
CA LEU A 16 -65.99 -12.69 12.46
C LEU A 16 -66.83 -12.99 11.21
N LEU A 17 -66.22 -12.86 10.03
CA LEU A 17 -66.63 -13.58 8.82
C LEU A 17 -65.41 -14.07 8.06
N LEU A 18 -65.51 -15.24 7.43
CA LEU A 18 -64.40 -16.02 6.89
C LEU A 18 -64.54 -16.25 5.37
N ILE A 19 -63.42 -16.05 4.67
CA ILE A 19 -62.85 -16.79 3.52
C ILE A 19 -63.78 -17.74 2.72
N LEU A 20 -63.74 -17.66 1.37
CA LEU A 20 -63.16 -18.68 0.46
C LEU A 20 -63.32 -18.29 -1.04
N PRO A 21 -62.53 -18.85 -1.98
CA PRO A 21 -62.37 -18.35 -3.36
C PRO A 21 -63.14 -19.17 -4.42
N PHE A 22 -62.90 -18.85 -5.69
CA PHE A 22 -63.29 -19.66 -6.86
C PHE A 22 -62.05 -20.00 -7.70
N GLU A 23 -61.93 -21.25 -8.15
CA GLU A 23 -60.84 -21.73 -9.01
C GLU A 23 -61.30 -22.14 -10.41
N ALA A 24 -60.34 -22.02 -11.35
CA ALA A 24 -60.12 -22.87 -12.53
C ALA A 24 -61.25 -23.18 -13.52
N ALA A 25 -61.03 -22.76 -14.77
CA ALA A 25 -61.37 -23.55 -15.96
C ALA A 25 -60.21 -23.49 -16.99
N GLN A 26 -60.07 -24.57 -17.76
CA GLN A 26 -59.05 -24.78 -18.81
C GLN A 26 -59.27 -23.83 -20.02
N GLY A 27 -58.34 -23.57 -20.93
CA GLY A 27 -56.97 -24.07 -21.11
C GLY A 27 -56.64 -24.21 -22.62
N GLY A 28 -55.48 -23.70 -23.08
CA GLY A 28 -55.11 -23.73 -24.50
C GLY A 28 -53.62 -23.43 -24.74
N ARG A 29 -53.04 -23.96 -25.83
CA ARG A 29 -51.61 -23.84 -26.19
C ARG A 29 -51.40 -23.16 -27.55
N ALA A 30 -50.22 -22.54 -27.69
CA ALA A 30 -49.65 -21.90 -28.89
C ALA A 30 -50.34 -20.59 -29.33
N ALA A 31 -49.64 -19.60 -29.87
CA ALA A 31 -48.30 -19.61 -30.47
C ALA A 31 -47.40 -18.41 -30.03
N ARG A 32 -46.11 -18.46 -30.37
CA ARG A 32 -45.21 -17.30 -30.30
C ARG A 32 -45.59 -16.25 -31.34
N PHE A 33 -45.68 -15.00 -30.94
CA PHE A 33 -45.37 -13.85 -31.81
C PHE A 33 -44.42 -12.91 -31.07
N ASN A 34 -43.48 -12.31 -31.81
CA ASN A 34 -42.34 -11.59 -31.28
C ASN A 34 -42.31 -10.19 -31.89
N HIS A 35 -42.62 -9.15 -31.11
CA HIS A 35 -42.53 -7.76 -31.55
C HIS A 35 -41.91 -6.88 -30.48
N HIS A 36 -40.86 -6.15 -30.87
CA HIS A 36 -40.31 -5.01 -30.12
C HIS A 36 -41.41 -3.98 -29.84
N TRP A 37 -41.33 -3.35 -28.66
CA TRP A 37 -41.86 -2.01 -28.46
C TRP A 37 -40.83 -1.20 -27.66
N GLU A 38 -40.04 -0.39 -28.37
CA GLU A 38 -39.16 0.61 -27.77
C GLU A 38 -39.96 1.90 -27.57
N SER A 39 -40.15 2.32 -26.32
CA SER A 39 -40.85 3.55 -25.96
C SER A 39 -39.87 4.63 -25.52
N THR A 40 -39.05 5.14 -26.44
CA THR A 40 -38.11 6.25 -26.18
C THR A 40 -38.63 7.55 -26.79
N ILE A 41 -39.24 8.40 -25.95
CA ILE A 41 -39.59 9.78 -26.33
C ILE A 41 -38.34 10.64 -26.11
N ARG A 42 -37.71 11.12 -27.18
CA ARG A 42 -36.58 12.06 -27.12
C ARG A 42 -37.06 13.51 -27.18
N MET A 43 -36.32 14.43 -26.54
CA MET A 43 -36.56 15.88 -26.66
C MET A 43 -35.51 16.55 -27.57
N PRO A 44 -35.84 17.65 -28.28
CA PRO A 44 -35.03 18.14 -29.42
C PRO A 44 -33.73 18.90 -29.10
N THR A 45 -33.15 18.71 -27.91
CA THR A 45 -32.01 19.52 -27.42
C THR A 45 -30.81 18.71 -26.93
N GLU A 46 -30.85 17.38 -27.01
CA GLU A 46 -29.67 16.55 -26.83
C GLU A 46 -28.78 16.67 -28.08
N LYS A 47 -27.57 17.22 -27.91
CA LYS A 47 -26.52 17.09 -28.92
C LYS A 47 -25.95 15.68 -28.82
N GLU A 48 -25.71 15.08 -29.98
CA GLU A 48 -24.97 13.81 -30.04
C GLU A 48 -23.53 14.04 -29.58
N GLU A 49 -23.15 13.51 -28.41
CA GLU A 49 -21.75 13.26 -28.13
C GLU A 49 -21.26 12.14 -29.08
N PRO A 50 -20.07 12.28 -29.69
CA PRO A 50 -19.71 11.51 -30.87
C PRO A 50 -19.29 10.07 -30.53
N GLY A 51 -20.29 9.19 -30.45
CA GLY A 51 -20.16 7.74 -30.60
C GLY A 51 -19.43 7.03 -29.46
N ASP A 52 -20.20 6.32 -28.64
CA ASP A 52 -19.65 5.34 -27.70
C ASP A 52 -18.97 4.22 -28.50
N TYR A 53 -17.65 4.31 -28.65
CA TYR A 53 -16.84 3.20 -29.12
C TYR A 53 -16.79 2.17 -28.00
N GLU A 54 -17.78 1.28 -27.95
CA GLU A 54 -17.65 -0.06 -27.35
C GLU A 54 -16.67 -0.94 -28.17
N GLY A 55 -15.50 -0.39 -28.44
CA GLY A 55 -14.34 -1.08 -28.97
C GLY A 55 -13.81 -1.99 -27.87
N LYS A 56 -14.19 -3.27 -27.97
CA LYS A 56 -13.66 -4.40 -27.19
C LYS A 56 -12.23 -4.13 -26.70
N GLU A 57 -11.99 -4.23 -25.39
CA GLU A 57 -10.62 -4.18 -24.86
C GLU A 57 -9.77 -5.25 -25.59
N VAL A 58 -8.78 -4.79 -26.37
CA VAL A 58 -7.97 -5.66 -27.26
C VAL A 58 -6.80 -6.32 -26.52
N GLY A 59 -6.83 -6.27 -25.18
CA GLY A 59 -5.78 -6.74 -24.29
C GLY A 59 -6.34 -6.98 -22.87
N THR A 60 -5.56 -7.69 -22.08
CA THR A 60 -5.90 -8.14 -20.72
C THR A 60 -5.45 -7.11 -19.68
N ARG A 61 -6.26 -6.88 -18.65
CA ARG A 61 -5.83 -6.17 -17.44
C ARG A 61 -5.18 -7.14 -16.45
N TRP A 62 -3.93 -6.86 -16.10
CA TRP A 62 -3.12 -7.58 -15.10
C TRP A 62 -2.84 -6.69 -13.91
N ALA A 63 -2.63 -7.29 -12.74
CA ALA A 63 -2.16 -6.57 -11.56
C ALA A 63 -1.11 -7.33 -10.74
N VAL A 64 -0.25 -6.58 -10.05
CA VAL A 64 0.70 -7.10 -9.06
C VAL A 64 0.58 -6.26 -7.79
N LEU A 65 0.19 -6.89 -6.69
CA LEU A 65 -0.07 -6.23 -5.40
C LEU A 65 0.96 -6.72 -4.38
N VAL A 66 1.65 -5.81 -3.68
CA VAL A 66 2.81 -6.14 -2.83
C VAL A 66 2.76 -5.45 -1.48
N ALA A 67 2.72 -6.24 -0.40
CA ALA A 67 2.95 -5.79 0.96
C ALA A 67 4.37 -6.14 1.38
N GLY A 68 5.22 -5.13 1.63
CA GLY A 68 6.65 -5.33 1.92
C GLY A 68 6.97 -5.75 3.37
N SER A 69 5.98 -5.82 4.26
CA SER A 69 6.17 -6.13 5.69
C SER A 69 5.48 -7.41 6.18
N SER A 70 6.06 -7.96 7.24
CA SER A 70 5.44 -8.91 8.18
C SER A 70 5.16 -8.26 9.55
N GLY A 71 4.39 -8.96 10.39
CA GLY A 71 4.14 -8.65 11.80
C GLY A 71 2.91 -7.77 12.03
N PHE A 72 2.19 -7.99 13.15
CA PHE A 72 0.91 -7.32 13.42
C PHE A 72 1.00 -5.81 13.68
N GLY A 73 2.18 -5.28 14.01
CA GLY A 73 2.44 -3.83 13.95
C GLY A 73 2.26 -3.28 12.54
N ASN A 74 2.56 -4.09 11.53
CA ASN A 74 2.45 -3.74 10.13
C ASN A 74 1.13 -4.13 9.43
N TYR A 75 0.06 -4.33 10.21
CA TYR A 75 -1.29 -4.70 9.73
C TYR A 75 -1.72 -3.94 8.47
N ARG A 76 -1.56 -2.61 8.46
CA ARG A 76 -2.03 -1.72 7.40
C ARG A 76 -1.55 -2.10 5.99
N HIS A 77 -0.29 -2.49 5.81
CA HIS A 77 0.27 -2.81 4.48
C HIS A 77 -0.37 -4.05 3.84
N GLN A 78 -0.76 -5.04 4.64
CA GLN A 78 -1.46 -6.24 4.13
C GLN A 78 -2.96 -5.98 3.99
N ALA A 79 -3.56 -5.14 4.83
CA ALA A 79 -4.94 -4.68 4.68
C ALA A 79 -5.13 -3.86 3.39
N ASP A 80 -4.20 -2.95 3.11
CA ASP A 80 -4.07 -2.18 1.88
C ASP A 80 -4.10 -3.07 0.63
N VAL A 81 -3.22 -4.07 0.58
CA VAL A 81 -3.13 -5.03 -0.54
C VAL A 81 -4.38 -5.90 -0.68
N CYS A 82 -4.99 -6.30 0.45
CA CYS A 82 -6.27 -7.01 0.43
C CYS A 82 -7.40 -6.13 -0.13
N HIS A 83 -7.47 -4.85 0.27
CA HIS A 83 -8.48 -3.91 -0.22
C HIS A 83 -8.31 -3.63 -1.72
N ALA A 84 -7.08 -3.38 -2.18
CA ALA A 84 -6.76 -3.22 -3.59
C ALA A 84 -7.16 -4.46 -4.41
N TYR A 85 -6.99 -5.68 -3.87
CA TYR A 85 -7.47 -6.89 -4.53
C TYR A 85 -8.99 -6.92 -4.71
N GLN A 86 -9.77 -6.61 -3.67
CA GLN A 86 -11.24 -6.60 -3.78
C GLN A 86 -11.73 -5.54 -4.78
N LEU A 87 -11.12 -4.35 -4.76
CA LEU A 87 -11.42 -3.26 -5.69
C LEU A 87 -11.22 -3.70 -7.15
N LEU A 88 -10.07 -4.30 -7.47
CA LEU A 88 -9.77 -4.79 -8.81
C LEU A 88 -10.68 -5.96 -9.22
N LYS A 89 -11.01 -6.86 -8.28
CA LYS A 89 -11.91 -7.99 -8.50
C LYS A 89 -13.35 -7.54 -8.81
N ASN A 90 -13.85 -6.54 -8.08
CA ASN A 90 -15.14 -5.91 -8.34
C ASN A 90 -15.12 -5.11 -9.65
N GLY A 91 -13.99 -4.50 -10.01
CA GLY A 91 -13.70 -3.94 -11.33
C GLY A 91 -13.63 -4.97 -12.48
N GLY A 92 -13.80 -6.26 -12.19
CA GLY A 92 -13.81 -7.34 -13.17
C GLY A 92 -12.43 -7.77 -13.67
N LEU A 93 -11.34 -7.41 -12.98
CA LEU A 93 -10.07 -8.12 -13.16
C LEU A 93 -10.23 -9.54 -12.58
N LYS A 94 -9.64 -10.51 -13.27
CA LYS A 94 -9.74 -11.91 -12.87
C LYS A 94 -8.60 -12.33 -11.95
N GLU A 95 -8.89 -13.29 -11.07
CA GLU A 95 -7.91 -13.85 -10.13
C GLU A 95 -6.68 -14.45 -10.82
N GLU A 96 -6.81 -15.05 -12.01
CA GLU A 96 -5.65 -15.56 -12.76
C GLU A 96 -4.66 -14.47 -13.21
N ASN A 97 -5.11 -13.21 -13.29
CA ASN A 97 -4.33 -12.06 -13.78
C ASN A 97 -3.88 -11.10 -12.65
N ILE A 98 -4.34 -11.31 -11.41
CA ILE A 98 -3.88 -10.55 -10.23
C ILE A 98 -2.90 -11.43 -9.45
N VAL A 99 -1.66 -10.97 -9.27
CA VAL A 99 -0.62 -11.64 -8.48
C VAL A 99 -0.47 -10.95 -7.14
N VAL A 100 -0.59 -11.69 -6.03
CA VAL A 100 -0.54 -11.11 -4.67
C VAL A 100 0.68 -11.57 -3.88
N PHE A 101 1.46 -10.61 -3.41
CA PHE A 101 2.54 -10.76 -2.44
C PHE A 101 2.11 -10.15 -1.10
N MET A 102 1.96 -10.99 -0.08
CA MET A 102 1.69 -10.56 1.31
C MET A 102 2.20 -11.63 2.26
N TYR A 103 2.77 -11.25 3.41
CA TYR A 103 3.39 -12.25 4.28
C TYR A 103 2.38 -13.25 4.89
N ASP A 104 1.09 -12.87 4.97
CA ASP A 104 -0.07 -13.70 5.35
C ASP A 104 -0.12 -14.10 6.84
N ASP A 105 0.52 -13.29 7.69
CA ASP A 105 0.60 -13.46 9.15
C ASP A 105 -0.40 -12.59 9.95
N ILE A 106 -1.23 -11.80 9.27
CA ILE A 106 -2.17 -10.87 9.92
C ILE A 106 -3.51 -11.52 10.29
N ALA A 107 -4.18 -12.18 9.34
CA ALA A 107 -5.56 -12.62 9.52
C ALA A 107 -5.74 -13.63 10.68
N MET A 108 -4.75 -14.49 10.90
CA MET A 108 -4.75 -15.50 11.98
C MET A 108 -3.80 -15.16 13.13
N HIS A 109 -3.35 -13.90 13.26
CA HIS A 109 -2.47 -13.47 14.35
C HIS A 109 -3.18 -13.57 15.71
N GLU A 110 -2.44 -13.88 16.78
CA GLU A 110 -2.95 -13.90 18.17
C GLU A 110 -3.50 -12.56 18.67
N PHE A 111 -3.18 -11.46 17.97
CA PHE A 111 -3.63 -10.11 18.28
C PHE A 111 -4.73 -9.62 17.33
N ASN A 112 -5.15 -10.43 16.36
CA ASN A 112 -6.30 -10.09 15.52
C ASN A 112 -7.59 -10.34 16.32
N PRO A 113 -8.37 -9.30 16.69
CA PRO A 113 -9.62 -9.51 17.41
C PRO A 113 -10.73 -10.13 16.54
N ARG A 114 -10.51 -10.24 15.22
CA ARG A 114 -11.42 -10.86 14.25
C ARG A 114 -10.66 -11.94 13.45
N PRO A 115 -10.37 -13.12 14.02
CA PRO A 115 -9.59 -14.16 13.33
C PRO A 115 -10.19 -14.56 11.98
N GLY A 116 -9.35 -14.59 10.95
CA GLY A 116 -9.74 -14.85 9.56
C GLY A 116 -10.22 -13.61 8.78
N VAL A 117 -10.26 -12.42 9.39
CA VAL A 117 -10.73 -11.16 8.79
C VAL A 117 -9.64 -10.09 8.83
N ILE A 118 -9.55 -9.27 7.78
CA ILE A 118 -8.77 -8.02 7.74
C ILE A 118 -9.66 -6.88 7.24
N ILE A 119 -9.60 -5.70 7.86
CA ILE A 119 -10.35 -4.50 7.46
C ILE A 119 -9.39 -3.34 7.16
N ASN A 120 -9.61 -2.58 6.10
CA ASN A 120 -8.74 -1.43 5.73
C ASN A 120 -9.37 -0.06 6.07
N HIS A 121 -10.61 -0.04 6.55
CA HIS A 121 -11.37 1.16 6.95
C HIS A 121 -12.08 0.91 8.30
N PRO A 122 -12.26 1.90 9.20
CA PRO A 122 -12.82 1.68 10.54
C PRO A 122 -14.24 1.10 10.58
N GLN A 123 -15.05 1.35 9.54
CA GLN A 123 -16.37 0.74 9.35
C GLN A 123 -16.42 -0.15 8.08
N GLY A 124 -15.27 -0.60 7.59
CA GLY A 124 -15.18 -1.47 6.41
C GLY A 124 -15.49 -2.95 6.70
N ASP A 125 -15.92 -3.65 5.66
CA ASP A 125 -16.08 -5.11 5.63
C ASP A 125 -14.74 -5.86 5.51
N ASP A 126 -14.78 -7.19 5.55
CA ASP A 126 -13.58 -8.02 5.36
C ASP A 126 -13.03 -7.92 3.93
N VAL A 127 -11.77 -7.48 3.82
CA VAL A 127 -11.02 -7.46 2.56
C VAL A 127 -10.16 -8.71 2.34
N TYR A 128 -9.99 -9.59 3.34
CA TYR A 128 -9.16 -10.79 3.25
C TYR A 128 -9.82 -11.94 2.47
N ALA A 129 -11.15 -12.04 2.50
CA ALA A 129 -11.92 -13.11 1.88
C ALA A 129 -11.55 -13.34 0.40
N GLY A 130 -10.94 -14.50 0.11
CA GLY A 130 -10.64 -14.93 -1.25
C GLY A 130 -9.50 -14.16 -1.95
N VAL A 131 -8.63 -13.48 -1.20
CA VAL A 131 -7.35 -12.97 -1.72
C VAL A 131 -6.40 -14.15 -1.97
N PRO A 132 -5.84 -14.34 -3.18
CA PRO A 132 -5.01 -15.50 -3.52
C PRO A 132 -3.67 -15.46 -2.77
N LYS A 133 -3.16 -16.65 -2.44
CA LYS A 133 -1.89 -16.82 -1.72
C LYS A 133 -0.76 -17.11 -2.71
N ASP A 134 -0.52 -16.19 -3.65
CA ASP A 134 0.47 -16.42 -4.71
C ASP A 134 1.90 -16.45 -4.17
N TYR A 135 2.27 -15.48 -3.32
CA TYR A 135 3.57 -15.45 -2.65
C TYR A 135 3.36 -14.99 -1.20
N THR A 136 3.64 -15.88 -0.25
CA THR A 136 3.45 -15.63 1.20
C THR A 136 4.64 -16.08 2.04
N GLY A 137 4.69 -15.60 3.29
CA GLY A 137 5.81 -15.84 4.20
C GLY A 137 7.17 -15.57 3.55
N LYS A 138 8.06 -16.57 3.64
CA LYS A 138 9.42 -16.55 3.08
C LYS A 138 9.52 -16.32 1.57
N ASP A 139 8.45 -16.56 0.80
CA ASP A 139 8.47 -16.47 -0.66
C ASP A 139 8.21 -15.01 -1.14
N VAL A 140 7.86 -14.10 -0.22
CA VAL A 140 7.79 -12.65 -0.48
C VAL A 140 9.21 -12.07 -0.54
N THR A 141 9.84 -12.16 -1.72
CA THR A 141 11.22 -11.71 -1.97
C THR A 141 11.30 -10.80 -3.19
N ALA A 142 12.25 -9.86 -3.20
CA ALA A 142 12.48 -8.99 -4.37
C ALA A 142 12.76 -9.82 -5.65
N ALA A 143 13.48 -10.93 -5.52
CA ALA A 143 13.76 -11.86 -6.62
C ALA A 143 12.49 -12.47 -7.24
N ASN A 144 11.51 -12.90 -6.42
CA ASN A 144 10.24 -13.40 -6.94
C ASN A 144 9.40 -12.29 -7.57
N LEU A 145 9.39 -11.08 -7.01
CA LEU A 145 8.72 -9.93 -7.61
C LEU A 145 9.31 -9.59 -8.99
N TYR A 146 10.63 -9.57 -9.12
CA TYR A 146 11.31 -9.36 -10.40
C TYR A 146 10.94 -10.45 -11.43
N ALA A 147 10.92 -11.73 -11.02
CA ALA A 147 10.51 -12.84 -11.87
C ALA A 147 9.03 -12.73 -12.32
N VAL A 148 8.13 -12.36 -11.40
CA VAL A 148 6.71 -12.12 -11.68
C VAL A 148 6.51 -11.03 -12.72
N LEU A 149 7.17 -9.89 -12.56
CA LEU A 149 7.03 -8.75 -13.48
C LEU A 149 7.57 -9.05 -14.87
N LEU A 150 8.65 -9.83 -14.97
CA LEU A 150 9.21 -10.28 -16.25
C LEU A 150 8.41 -11.40 -16.92
N GLY A 151 7.48 -12.04 -16.20
CA GLY A 151 6.75 -13.23 -16.69
C GLY A 151 7.56 -14.53 -16.61
N ASP A 152 8.68 -14.54 -15.91
CA ASP A 152 9.63 -15.66 -15.87
C ASP A 152 9.28 -16.69 -14.79
N LYS A 153 8.48 -17.69 -15.16
CA LYS A 153 8.13 -18.84 -14.31
C LYS A 153 9.33 -19.71 -13.92
N SER A 154 10.49 -19.58 -14.57
CA SER A 154 11.70 -20.37 -14.28
C SER A 154 12.60 -19.71 -13.23
N ALA A 155 12.51 -18.39 -13.08
CA ALA A 155 13.22 -17.64 -12.04
C ALA A 155 12.50 -17.63 -10.67
N VAL A 156 11.18 -17.88 -10.65
CA VAL A 156 10.35 -17.99 -9.44
C VAL A 156 10.82 -19.13 -8.53
N LYS A 157 10.81 -18.89 -7.21
CA LYS A 157 11.13 -19.87 -6.16
C LYS A 157 10.02 -19.87 -5.11
N GLY A 158 9.32 -21.00 -4.99
CA GLY A 158 8.16 -21.11 -4.11
C GLY A 158 6.91 -20.43 -4.68
N GLY A 159 5.93 -20.15 -3.82
CA GLY A 159 4.65 -19.58 -4.21
C GLY A 159 3.81 -20.45 -5.18
N SER A 160 2.83 -19.82 -5.83
CA SER A 160 1.92 -20.44 -6.80
C SER A 160 2.50 -20.61 -8.21
N GLY A 161 3.60 -19.91 -8.53
CA GLY A 161 4.13 -19.80 -9.89
C GLY A 161 3.30 -18.91 -10.83
N LYS A 162 2.33 -18.15 -10.31
CA LYS A 162 1.61 -17.11 -11.07
C LYS A 162 2.57 -15.94 -11.36
N VAL A 163 2.58 -15.47 -12.60
CA VAL A 163 3.46 -14.38 -13.10
C VAL A 163 2.72 -13.56 -14.16
N VAL A 164 3.20 -12.37 -14.48
CA VAL A 164 2.61 -11.47 -15.50
C VAL A 164 3.05 -11.88 -16.90
N ASP A 165 2.46 -12.96 -17.42
CA ASP A 165 2.62 -13.43 -18.81
C ASP A 165 1.80 -12.59 -19.81
N SER A 166 1.90 -11.27 -19.68
CA SER A 166 1.16 -10.28 -20.46
C SER A 166 1.62 -10.18 -21.92
N LYS A 167 0.75 -9.66 -22.78
CA LYS A 167 0.94 -9.52 -24.25
C LYS A 167 0.97 -8.04 -24.67
N PRO A 168 1.39 -7.67 -25.90
CA PRO A 168 1.65 -6.27 -26.28
C PRO A 168 0.47 -5.27 -26.16
N ASN A 169 -0.77 -5.75 -26.10
CA ASN A 169 -1.96 -4.90 -25.93
C ASN A 169 -2.42 -4.80 -24.46
N ASP A 170 -1.85 -5.61 -23.57
CA ASP A 170 -2.28 -5.73 -22.18
C ASP A 170 -1.84 -4.52 -21.36
N ARG A 171 -2.56 -4.24 -20.26
CA ARG A 171 -2.20 -3.22 -19.28
C ARG A 171 -1.88 -3.85 -17.93
N ILE A 172 -0.92 -3.24 -17.23
CA ILE A 172 -0.41 -3.73 -15.94
C ILE A 172 -0.59 -2.64 -14.88
N PHE A 173 -1.25 -2.97 -13.77
CA PHE A 173 -1.29 -2.15 -12.56
C PHE A 173 -0.41 -2.75 -11.47
N LEU A 174 0.61 -2.03 -11.02
CA LEU A 174 1.45 -2.43 -9.90
C LEU A 174 1.10 -1.54 -8.70
N TYR A 175 0.76 -2.15 -7.58
CA TYR A 175 0.58 -1.46 -6.31
C TYR A 175 1.47 -2.07 -5.23
N TYR A 176 2.15 -1.20 -4.48
CA TYR A 176 3.06 -1.55 -3.41
C TYR A 176 2.70 -0.74 -2.15
N SER A 177 2.70 -1.38 -0.98
CA SER A 177 2.58 -0.73 0.34
C SER A 177 3.60 -1.33 1.32
N ASP A 178 4.53 -0.50 1.81
CA ASP A 178 5.42 -0.81 2.93
C ASP A 178 6.11 0.43 3.54
N HIS A 179 6.96 0.22 4.54
CA HIS A 179 8.13 1.06 4.82
C HIS A 179 9.04 1.23 3.59
N GLY A 180 9.74 2.36 3.52
CA GLY A 180 10.79 2.61 2.52
C GLY A 180 12.00 3.34 3.09
N GLY A 181 12.85 3.82 2.20
CA GLY A 181 13.94 4.74 2.49
C GLY A 181 14.56 5.29 1.20
N PRO A 182 15.54 6.21 1.29
CA PRO A 182 16.11 6.86 0.11
C PRO A 182 16.74 5.87 -0.91
N GLY A 183 16.03 5.58 -1.99
CA GLY A 183 16.41 4.61 -3.03
C GLY A 183 16.12 3.13 -2.72
N VAL A 184 15.35 2.83 -1.68
CA VAL A 184 15.05 1.45 -1.23
C VAL A 184 13.59 1.29 -0.81
N LEU A 185 12.99 0.15 -1.16
CA LEU A 185 11.70 -0.31 -0.65
C LEU A 185 11.90 -1.59 0.17
N GLY A 186 11.14 -1.75 1.25
CA GLY A 186 11.24 -2.92 2.10
C GLY A 186 10.79 -4.22 1.43
N MET A 187 11.13 -5.34 2.06
CA MET A 187 10.62 -6.69 1.79
C MET A 187 10.69 -7.46 3.12
N PRO A 188 9.78 -8.43 3.40
CA PRO A 188 9.80 -9.15 4.67
C PRO A 188 11.02 -10.08 4.79
N ASN A 189 11.58 -10.47 3.64
CA ASN A 189 12.70 -11.37 3.50
C ASN A 189 13.81 -10.68 2.71
N MET A 190 15.03 -10.70 3.27
CA MET A 190 16.19 -9.99 2.72
C MET A 190 16.70 -10.58 1.39
N PRO A 191 17.36 -9.78 0.52
CA PRO A 191 17.62 -8.34 0.65
C PRO A 191 16.40 -7.48 0.26
N PHE A 192 16.47 -6.19 0.59
CA PHE A 192 15.47 -5.20 0.19
C PHE A 192 15.46 -4.93 -1.32
N LEU A 193 14.41 -4.27 -1.80
CA LEU A 193 14.25 -3.85 -3.19
C LEU A 193 15.00 -2.52 -3.40
N TYR A 194 16.12 -2.55 -4.13
CA TYR A 194 16.85 -1.34 -4.51
C TYR A 194 16.31 -0.77 -5.81
N ALA A 195 16.11 0.55 -5.83
CA ALA A 195 15.45 1.24 -6.93
C ALA A 195 16.08 0.96 -8.31
N ILE A 196 17.42 0.91 -8.40
CA ILE A 196 18.10 0.60 -9.66
C ILE A 196 17.75 -0.79 -10.21
N ASP A 197 17.64 -1.82 -9.36
CA ASP A 197 17.33 -3.18 -9.80
C ASP A 197 15.91 -3.23 -10.37
N PHE A 198 14.97 -2.55 -9.69
CA PHE A 198 13.57 -2.45 -10.07
C PHE A 198 13.40 -1.68 -11.38
N ILE A 199 14.07 -0.53 -11.54
CA ILE A 199 14.09 0.22 -12.80
C ILE A 199 14.68 -0.61 -13.94
N GLU A 200 15.74 -1.39 -13.71
CA GLU A 200 16.28 -2.32 -14.72
C GLU A 200 15.33 -3.48 -15.05
N VAL A 201 14.51 -3.93 -14.10
CA VAL A 201 13.41 -4.87 -14.35
C VAL A 201 12.30 -4.24 -15.21
N LEU A 202 11.91 -3.00 -14.92
CA LEU A 202 10.93 -2.26 -15.72
C LEU A 202 11.42 -2.01 -17.16
N LYS A 203 12.69 -1.65 -17.34
CA LYS A 203 13.33 -1.52 -18.66
C LYS A 203 13.35 -2.85 -19.42
N LYS A 204 13.69 -3.97 -18.77
CA LYS A 204 13.64 -5.32 -19.39
C LYS A 204 12.23 -5.72 -19.77
N LYS A 205 11.24 -5.44 -18.90
CA LYS A 205 9.81 -5.65 -19.19
C LYS A 205 9.38 -4.83 -20.40
N HIS A 206 9.76 -3.56 -20.49
CA HIS A 206 9.51 -2.71 -21.68
C HIS A 206 10.18 -3.28 -22.94
N ALA A 207 11.47 -3.63 -22.88
CA ALA A 207 12.24 -4.14 -24.01
C ALA A 207 11.71 -5.47 -24.59
N SER A 208 10.94 -6.23 -23.81
CA SER A 208 10.21 -7.43 -24.29
C SER A 208 8.93 -7.11 -25.09
N GLY A 209 8.47 -5.85 -25.11
CA GLY A 209 7.24 -5.42 -25.78
C GLY A 209 5.96 -6.05 -25.22
N SER A 210 5.98 -6.55 -23.98
CA SER A 210 4.91 -7.42 -23.44
C SER A 210 3.79 -6.68 -22.69
N TYR A 211 3.59 -5.39 -22.94
CA TYR A 211 2.45 -4.58 -22.47
C TYR A 211 2.29 -3.32 -23.34
N LYS A 212 1.12 -2.67 -23.29
CA LYS A 212 0.85 -1.37 -23.94
C LYS A 212 1.27 -0.21 -23.04
N GLU A 213 0.69 -0.14 -21.84
CA GLU A 213 1.00 0.81 -20.77
C GLU A 213 0.98 0.13 -19.40
N MET A 214 1.67 0.75 -18.44
CA MET A 214 1.75 0.29 -17.05
C MET A 214 1.56 1.48 -16.09
N VAL A 215 0.92 1.22 -14.95
CA VAL A 215 0.71 2.21 -13.87
C VAL A 215 1.25 1.65 -12.56
N LEU A 216 2.10 2.42 -11.87
CA LEU A 216 2.71 2.09 -10.57
C LEU A 216 2.19 3.05 -9.49
N TYR A 217 1.60 2.50 -8.44
CA TYR A 217 1.19 3.22 -7.22
C TYR A 217 2.06 2.71 -6.06
N ILE A 218 2.80 3.60 -5.41
CA ILE A 218 3.81 3.22 -4.40
C ILE A 218 3.57 3.97 -3.08
N GLU A 219 3.04 3.26 -2.09
CA GLU A 219 3.01 3.66 -0.69
C GLU A 219 4.31 3.25 0.00
N ALA A 220 5.15 4.24 0.33
CA ALA A 220 6.34 4.08 1.18
C ALA A 220 6.99 5.41 1.59
N CYS A 221 7.78 5.36 2.65
CA CYS A 221 8.66 6.46 3.09
C CYS A 221 9.67 6.82 2.00
N GLU A 222 9.88 8.12 1.77
CA GLU A 222 10.76 8.69 0.75
C GLU A 222 10.53 8.09 -0.67
N SER A 223 9.32 7.64 -0.98
CA SER A 223 9.00 6.79 -2.15
C SER A 223 9.34 7.44 -3.49
N GLY A 224 9.30 8.77 -3.61
CA GLY A 224 9.75 9.48 -4.81
C GLY A 224 11.23 9.26 -5.17
N SER A 225 12.07 8.87 -4.19
CA SER A 225 13.49 8.56 -4.39
C SER A 225 13.75 7.28 -5.19
N VAL A 226 12.73 6.43 -5.35
CA VAL A 226 12.79 5.19 -6.14
C VAL A 226 12.73 5.48 -7.66
N PHE A 227 12.33 6.70 -8.04
CA PHE A 227 12.12 7.07 -9.45
C PHE A 227 12.89 8.34 -9.86
N GLN A 228 13.12 9.26 -8.92
CA GLN A 228 13.82 10.51 -9.19
C GLN A 228 15.20 10.29 -9.83
N GLY A 229 15.41 10.84 -11.02
CA GLY A 229 16.69 10.80 -11.73
C GLY A 229 17.07 9.46 -12.35
N ILE A 230 16.25 8.41 -12.22
CA ILE A 230 16.50 7.09 -12.83
C ILE A 230 15.33 6.54 -13.65
N MET A 231 14.09 7.02 -13.44
CA MET A 231 12.90 6.60 -14.18
C MET A 231 12.81 7.30 -15.55
N PRO A 232 12.89 6.58 -16.68
CA PRO A 232 12.74 7.18 -18.01
C PRO A 232 11.28 7.46 -18.36
N GLU A 233 11.04 8.47 -19.21
CA GLU A 233 9.69 8.85 -19.66
C GLU A 233 9.20 8.07 -20.89
N ASP A 234 10.08 7.32 -21.57
CA ASP A 234 9.80 6.60 -22.83
C ASP A 234 9.32 5.14 -22.62
N LEU A 235 9.28 4.64 -21.39
CA LEU A 235 8.90 3.25 -21.10
C LEU A 235 7.39 2.93 -21.21
N ASN A 236 6.51 3.91 -21.49
CA ASN A 236 5.05 3.76 -21.36
C ASN A 236 4.61 3.31 -19.94
N ILE A 237 5.32 3.78 -18.92
CA ILE A 237 5.00 3.54 -17.51
C ILE A 237 4.70 4.88 -16.84
N TYR A 238 3.55 5.02 -16.21
CA TYR A 238 3.23 6.13 -15.29
C TYR A 238 3.44 5.69 -13.85
N VAL A 239 3.98 6.56 -13.02
CA VAL A 239 4.24 6.29 -11.61
C VAL A 239 3.67 7.43 -10.76
N THR A 240 3.01 7.08 -9.66
CA THR A 240 2.69 7.99 -8.56
C THR A 240 3.17 7.40 -7.23
N THR A 241 3.67 8.26 -6.35
CA THR A 241 4.25 7.87 -5.04
C THR A 241 3.57 8.63 -3.91
N ALA A 242 3.41 7.99 -2.75
CA ALA A 242 2.79 8.60 -1.56
C ALA A 242 3.52 9.85 -1.07
N SER A 243 4.84 9.88 -1.23
CA SER A 243 5.71 10.96 -0.78
C SER A 243 6.78 11.32 -1.81
N ASN A 244 7.43 12.46 -1.59
CA ASN A 244 8.59 12.89 -2.37
C ASN A 244 9.87 12.09 -2.01
N ALA A 245 11.03 12.53 -2.49
CA ALA A 245 12.30 11.82 -2.29
C ALA A 245 12.94 12.03 -0.89
N GLU A 246 12.33 12.81 0.00
CA GLU A 246 12.92 13.32 1.24
C GLU A 246 12.04 13.15 2.48
N GLU A 247 10.72 13.02 2.32
CA GLU A 247 9.74 12.92 3.40
C GLU A 247 9.15 11.50 3.53
N SER A 248 8.72 11.16 4.76
CA SER A 248 8.00 9.92 5.03
C SER A 248 6.56 9.97 4.50
N SER A 249 5.98 8.80 4.21
CA SER A 249 4.53 8.64 4.16
C SER A 249 3.97 8.28 5.56
N PHE A 250 2.66 8.05 5.65
CA PHE A 250 1.91 8.12 6.91
C PHE A 250 0.84 7.03 7.02
N GLY A 251 0.77 6.37 8.17
CA GLY A 251 -0.33 5.46 8.53
C GLY A 251 -1.55 6.23 9.06
N THR A 252 -2.75 5.75 8.76
CA THR A 252 -4.02 6.32 9.26
C THR A 252 -4.95 5.23 9.81
N TYR A 253 -6.15 5.59 10.25
CA TYR A 253 -7.06 4.69 10.97
C TYR A 253 -6.37 4.02 12.17
N CYS A 254 -5.66 4.83 12.97
CA CYS A 254 -4.79 4.41 14.06
C CYS A 254 -5.46 4.56 15.45
N PRO A 255 -5.17 3.70 16.45
CA PRO A 255 -5.87 3.73 17.73
C PRO A 255 -5.59 5.01 18.54
N GLY A 256 -6.62 5.81 18.77
CA GLY A 256 -6.50 7.12 19.45
C GLY A 256 -6.13 8.28 18.52
N MET A 257 -6.36 8.13 17.22
CA MET A 257 -6.37 9.18 16.20
C MET A 257 -7.74 9.18 15.53
N GLU A 258 -8.26 10.33 15.08
CA GLU A 258 -9.53 10.40 14.34
C GLU A 258 -9.37 10.35 12.81
N PRO A 259 -10.19 9.56 12.08
CA PRO A 259 -11.19 8.62 12.59
C PRO A 259 -10.57 7.32 13.15
N SER A 260 -10.93 6.96 14.39
CA SER A 260 -10.34 5.83 15.11
C SER A 260 -10.81 4.46 14.57
N PRO A 261 -9.94 3.43 14.55
CA PRO A 261 -10.35 2.06 14.29
C PRO A 261 -11.24 1.52 15.42
N PRO A 262 -11.94 0.39 15.21
CA PRO A 262 -12.75 -0.26 16.24
C PRO A 262 -11.93 -0.54 17.52
N PRO A 263 -12.45 -0.29 18.74
CA PRO A 263 -11.64 -0.27 19.97
C PRO A 263 -10.91 -1.57 20.31
N GLU A 264 -11.31 -2.70 19.73
CA GLU A 264 -10.63 -3.98 19.85
C GLU A 264 -9.22 -3.96 19.22
N PHE A 265 -9.01 -3.23 18.12
CA PHE A 265 -7.72 -3.16 17.43
C PHE A 265 -6.67 -2.37 18.24
N ILE A 266 -5.39 -2.60 17.90
CA ILE A 266 -4.21 -2.03 18.58
C ILE A 266 -3.15 -1.54 17.60
N THR A 267 -3.51 -1.42 16.32
CA THR A 267 -2.64 -1.09 15.19
C THR A 267 -3.46 -0.28 14.17
N CYS A 268 -2.79 0.36 13.22
CA CYS A 268 -3.42 1.14 12.14
C CYS A 268 -4.01 0.22 11.07
N LEU A 269 -5.13 0.61 10.44
CA LEU A 269 -5.84 -0.24 9.46
C LEU A 269 -5.43 -0.01 7.99
N GLY A 270 -4.91 1.16 7.65
CA GLY A 270 -4.52 1.53 6.28
C GLY A 270 -3.56 2.71 6.26
N ASP A 271 -2.93 2.98 5.12
CA ASP A 271 -2.00 4.11 4.95
C ASP A 271 -2.62 5.27 4.16
N LEU A 272 -2.20 6.50 4.45
CA LEU A 272 -2.93 7.72 4.06
C LEU A 272 -3.08 7.86 2.54
N TYR A 273 -2.05 7.57 1.76
CA TYR A 273 -2.12 7.63 0.31
C TYR A 273 -2.85 6.41 -0.26
N SER A 274 -2.61 5.23 0.31
CA SER A 274 -3.32 3.99 -0.02
C SER A 274 -4.84 4.10 0.07
N VAL A 275 -5.36 4.45 1.25
CA VAL A 275 -6.80 4.57 1.47
C VAL A 275 -7.37 5.75 0.70
N ALA A 276 -6.59 6.81 0.47
CA ALA A 276 -7.00 7.92 -0.36
C ALA A 276 -7.29 7.52 -1.81
N TRP A 277 -6.50 6.64 -2.44
CA TRP A 277 -6.75 6.21 -3.82
C TRP A 277 -7.80 5.09 -3.93
N MET A 278 -7.86 4.18 -2.96
CA MET A 278 -8.84 3.09 -2.98
C MET A 278 -10.26 3.59 -2.71
N GLU A 279 -10.44 4.44 -1.69
CA GLU A 279 -11.75 5.02 -1.37
C GLU A 279 -12.20 6.04 -2.44
N ASP A 280 -11.28 6.68 -3.14
CA ASP A 280 -11.60 7.49 -4.33
C ASP A 280 -12.11 6.59 -5.47
N SER A 281 -11.38 5.51 -5.79
CA SER A 281 -11.75 4.59 -6.86
C SER A 281 -13.04 3.80 -6.62
N GLU A 282 -13.36 3.41 -5.38
CA GLU A 282 -14.64 2.76 -5.06
C GLU A 282 -15.82 3.75 -5.12
N THR A 283 -15.57 5.05 -4.91
CA THR A 283 -16.62 6.07 -4.81
C THR A 283 -16.93 6.81 -6.10
N HIS A 284 -16.19 6.53 -7.18
CA HIS A 284 -16.32 7.17 -8.49
C HIS A 284 -16.53 6.18 -9.65
N ASN A 285 -17.00 6.71 -10.78
CA ASN A 285 -17.18 5.93 -12.01
C ASN A 285 -15.88 5.93 -12.82
N LEU A 286 -15.13 4.84 -12.77
CA LEU A 286 -13.79 4.72 -13.38
C LEU A 286 -13.76 4.77 -14.92
N LYS A 287 -14.92 4.71 -15.60
CA LYS A 287 -15.03 5.02 -17.04
C LYS A 287 -15.02 6.53 -17.33
N LYS A 288 -15.38 7.36 -16.33
CA LYS A 288 -15.41 8.82 -16.42
C LYS A 288 -14.16 9.46 -15.80
N GLU A 289 -13.61 8.88 -14.75
CA GLU A 289 -12.42 9.43 -14.09
C GLU A 289 -11.11 9.08 -14.82
N THR A 290 -10.16 10.02 -14.84
CA THR A 290 -8.79 9.83 -15.32
C THR A 290 -7.80 9.62 -14.19
N ILE A 291 -6.68 8.96 -14.49
CA ILE A 291 -5.54 8.81 -13.57
C ILE A 291 -5.08 10.18 -13.02
N LYS A 292 -5.13 11.24 -13.84
CA LYS A 292 -4.72 12.58 -13.40
C LYS A 292 -5.74 13.26 -12.48
N GLN A 293 -7.03 12.93 -12.55
CA GLN A 293 -8.03 13.42 -11.59
C GLN A 293 -7.81 12.78 -10.21
N GLN A 294 -7.72 11.45 -10.16
CA GLN A 294 -7.37 10.72 -8.94
C GLN A 294 -6.04 11.19 -8.35
N TYR A 295 -4.99 11.40 -9.16
CA TYR A 295 -3.73 11.99 -8.68
C TYR A 295 -3.95 13.31 -7.90
N TRP A 296 -4.85 14.19 -8.37
CA TRP A 296 -5.15 15.44 -7.67
C TRP A 296 -5.99 15.23 -6.41
N ALA A 297 -7.02 14.38 -6.44
CA ALA A 297 -7.83 14.06 -5.26
C ALA A 297 -7.01 13.40 -4.15
N VAL A 298 -6.19 12.41 -4.52
CA VAL A 298 -5.27 11.70 -3.63
C VAL A 298 -4.19 12.64 -3.09
N ARG A 299 -3.63 13.53 -3.91
CA ARG A 299 -2.69 14.56 -3.45
C ARG A 299 -3.31 15.53 -2.45
N ASP A 300 -4.55 15.97 -2.68
CA ASP A 300 -5.25 16.88 -1.77
C ASP A 300 -5.48 16.21 -0.41
N ARG A 301 -5.96 14.95 -0.41
CA ARG A 301 -6.16 14.16 0.82
C ARG A 301 -4.84 13.81 1.53
N THR A 302 -3.81 13.39 0.79
CA THR A 302 -2.50 12.95 1.36
C THR A 302 -1.68 14.12 1.90
N SER A 303 -1.83 15.32 1.35
CA SER A 303 -1.25 16.55 1.93
C SER A 303 -2.03 17.10 3.14
N ASN A 304 -3.04 16.35 3.59
CA ASN A 304 -4.05 16.76 4.57
C ASN A 304 -4.63 18.14 4.23
N TYR A 305 -5.18 18.26 3.02
CA TYR A 305 -5.75 19.45 2.41
C TYR A 305 -4.75 20.62 2.30
N ASN A 306 -3.57 20.32 1.75
CA ASN A 306 -2.44 21.24 1.56
C ASN A 306 -1.92 21.91 2.84
N THR A 307 -2.20 21.33 4.03
CA THR A 307 -1.65 21.86 5.28
C THR A 307 -0.20 21.44 5.50
N TYR A 308 0.18 20.23 5.08
CA TYR A 308 1.51 19.62 5.25
C TYR A 308 2.07 19.62 6.68
N ASN A 309 1.24 19.94 7.69
CA ASN A 309 1.58 19.81 9.12
C ASN A 309 1.71 18.33 9.52
N VAL A 310 0.88 17.49 8.90
CA VAL A 310 0.96 16.03 8.83
C VAL A 310 0.49 15.61 7.44
N GLY A 311 1.04 14.54 6.86
CA GLY A 311 0.86 14.20 5.44
C GLY A 311 2.05 14.57 4.56
N SER A 312 1.93 14.33 3.25
CA SER A 312 3.06 14.28 2.31
C SER A 312 2.69 14.74 0.87
N HIS A 313 3.71 15.00 0.06
CA HIS A 313 3.58 15.41 -1.34
C HIS A 313 3.51 14.19 -2.28
N VAL A 314 2.32 13.93 -2.82
CA VAL A 314 2.13 12.88 -3.84
C VAL A 314 2.79 13.32 -5.15
N MET A 315 3.79 12.56 -5.61
CA MET A 315 4.60 12.89 -6.79
C MET A 315 4.24 12.05 -8.02
N GLU A 316 4.70 12.47 -9.20
CA GLU A 316 4.46 11.77 -10.47
C GLU A 316 5.74 11.66 -11.32
N TYR A 317 6.01 10.47 -11.88
CA TYR A 317 7.19 10.13 -12.67
C TYR A 317 6.84 9.26 -13.89
N GLY A 318 7.79 9.10 -14.82
CA GLY A 318 7.60 8.33 -16.05
C GLY A 318 6.72 9.06 -17.08
N ASN A 319 6.03 8.31 -17.94
CA ASN A 319 5.22 8.89 -19.01
C ASN A 319 3.93 9.54 -18.48
N LYS A 320 3.96 10.85 -18.28
CA LYS A 320 2.83 11.65 -17.79
C LYS A 320 1.68 11.79 -18.80
N SER A 321 1.86 11.43 -20.08
CA SER A 321 0.75 11.44 -21.05
C SER A 321 -0.31 10.39 -20.71
N ILE A 322 0.06 9.31 -20.03
CA ILE A 322 -0.85 8.25 -19.58
C ILE A 322 -1.86 8.81 -18.55
N GLY A 323 -1.53 9.90 -17.85
CA GLY A 323 -2.43 10.53 -16.88
C GLY A 323 -3.80 10.94 -17.43
N VAL A 324 -3.95 11.13 -18.76
CA VAL A 324 -5.24 11.44 -19.38
C VAL A 324 -6.09 10.21 -19.69
N GLU A 325 -5.56 8.99 -19.53
CA GLU A 325 -6.33 7.76 -19.66
C GLU A 325 -7.29 7.56 -18.48
N ARG A 326 -8.41 6.87 -18.75
CA ARG A 326 -9.43 6.56 -17.74
C ARG A 326 -8.98 5.41 -16.83
N LEU A 327 -9.30 5.50 -15.54
CA LEU A 327 -8.87 4.51 -14.54
C LEU A 327 -9.31 3.07 -14.86
N TYR A 328 -10.47 2.88 -15.51
CA TYR A 328 -10.97 1.53 -15.81
C TYR A 328 -10.04 0.70 -16.69
N LEU A 329 -9.16 1.33 -17.48
CA LEU A 329 -8.19 0.66 -18.34
C LEU A 329 -7.11 -0.08 -17.54
N TYR A 330 -7.00 0.19 -16.24
CA TYR A 330 -6.05 -0.45 -15.32
C TYR A 330 -6.80 -1.13 -14.18
N GLN A 331 -7.71 -0.41 -13.51
CA GLN A 331 -8.42 -0.88 -12.32
C GLN A 331 -9.78 -1.54 -12.60
N GLY A 332 -10.28 -1.46 -13.84
CA GLY A 332 -11.58 -2.01 -14.21
C GLY A 332 -12.78 -1.13 -13.84
N PHE A 333 -13.98 -1.70 -13.89
CA PHE A 333 -15.23 -0.95 -13.68
C PHE A 333 -16.26 -1.81 -12.97
N ASP A 334 -16.57 -1.45 -11.73
CA ASP A 334 -17.67 -2.04 -10.97
C ASP A 334 -19.02 -1.49 -11.50
N PRO A 335 -19.96 -2.34 -11.97
CA PRO A 335 -21.29 -1.90 -12.37
C PRO A 335 -22.07 -1.14 -11.29
N ALA A 336 -21.77 -1.34 -10.00
CA ALA A 336 -22.39 -0.60 -8.90
C ALA A 336 -22.06 0.91 -8.93
N THR A 337 -20.86 1.30 -9.40
CA THR A 337 -20.46 2.71 -9.46
C THR A 337 -20.96 3.44 -10.70
N ALA A 338 -21.67 2.76 -11.61
CA ALA A 338 -22.16 3.32 -12.88
C ALA A 338 -22.90 4.66 -12.73
N ASN A 339 -23.76 4.77 -11.71
CA ASN A 339 -24.61 5.93 -11.46
C ASN A 339 -23.97 6.97 -10.51
N LEU A 340 -22.74 6.76 -10.04
CA LEU A 340 -22.08 7.74 -9.17
C LEU A 340 -21.65 8.99 -9.97
N PRO A 341 -21.73 10.19 -9.36
CA PRO A 341 -21.26 11.42 -9.98
C PRO A 341 -19.74 11.39 -10.14
N SER A 342 -19.19 12.15 -11.08
CA SER A 342 -17.73 12.33 -11.24
C SER A 342 -17.08 13.22 -10.18
N ASN A 343 -17.91 13.85 -9.34
CA ASN A 343 -17.50 14.81 -8.32
C ASN A 343 -18.42 14.60 -7.12
N LYS A 344 -17.99 13.85 -6.10
CA LYS A 344 -18.62 13.95 -4.78
C LYS A 344 -18.22 15.27 -4.13
N LEU A 345 -19.09 15.83 -3.28
CA LEU A 345 -18.72 16.96 -2.43
C LEU A 345 -17.92 16.39 -1.25
N HIS A 346 -16.60 16.32 -1.39
CA HIS A 346 -15.73 15.86 -0.31
C HIS A 346 -15.84 16.84 0.86
N LEU A 347 -16.38 16.35 1.98
CA LEU A 347 -16.24 17.05 3.26
C LEU A 347 -14.76 16.98 3.64
N HIS A 348 -14.10 18.14 3.69
CA HIS A 348 -12.71 18.27 4.11
C HIS A 348 -12.57 17.96 5.61
N THR A 349 -12.65 16.69 5.96
CA THR A 349 -12.33 16.15 7.29
C THR A 349 -10.84 15.82 7.32
N PRO A 350 -10.01 16.58 8.06
CA PRO A 350 -8.60 16.27 8.17
C PRO A 350 -8.39 14.90 8.81
N MET A 351 -7.40 14.16 8.30
CA MET A 351 -7.02 12.86 8.86
C MET A 351 -5.98 13.06 9.95
N GLU A 352 -6.17 12.47 11.13
CA GLU A 352 -5.06 12.25 12.06
C GLU A 352 -4.27 11.00 11.63
N VAL A 353 -2.94 11.09 11.74
CA VAL A 353 -2.01 10.13 11.13
C VAL A 353 -0.73 9.96 11.95
N VAL A 354 -0.09 8.80 11.81
CA VAL A 354 1.22 8.49 12.39
C VAL A 354 2.29 8.44 11.30
N ASN A 355 3.51 8.89 11.60
CA ASN A 355 4.65 8.62 10.72
C ASN A 355 4.86 7.11 10.59
N GLN A 356 5.08 6.61 9.38
CA GLN A 356 5.28 5.16 9.13
C GLN A 356 6.34 4.53 10.04
N ARG A 357 7.44 5.25 10.31
CA ARG A 357 8.55 4.77 11.14
C ARG A 357 8.16 4.63 12.62
N ASP A 358 7.07 5.23 13.07
CA ASP A 358 6.61 5.20 14.47
C ASP A 358 5.32 4.38 14.67
N ALA A 359 4.68 3.90 13.60
CA ALA A 359 3.50 3.03 13.66
C ALA A 359 3.75 1.75 14.49
N ASP A 360 4.91 1.11 14.32
CA ASP A 360 5.31 -0.06 15.12
C ASP A 360 5.44 0.26 16.62
N LEU A 361 5.97 1.44 16.97
CA LEU A 361 6.07 1.87 18.37
C LEU A 361 4.70 2.22 18.94
N LEU A 362 3.80 2.80 18.16
CA LEU A 362 2.40 3.01 18.54
C LEU A 362 1.71 1.68 18.85
N PHE A 363 1.89 0.66 18.02
CA PHE A 363 1.37 -0.70 18.26
C PHE A 363 1.92 -1.31 19.56
N MET A 364 3.24 -1.28 19.77
CA MET A 364 3.84 -1.77 21.02
C MET A 364 3.33 -0.99 22.25
N TRP A 365 3.15 0.32 22.13
CA TRP A 365 2.64 1.17 23.20
C TRP A 365 1.16 0.90 23.52
N GLN A 366 0.32 0.60 22.53
CA GLN A 366 -1.06 0.16 22.78
C GLN A 366 -1.10 -1.24 23.41
N ARG A 367 -0.21 -2.18 23.04
CA ARG A 367 -0.02 -3.46 23.77
C ARG A 367 0.32 -3.22 25.24
N TYR A 368 1.27 -2.31 25.52
CA TYR A 368 1.66 -1.96 26.89
C TYR A 368 0.50 -1.35 27.68
N LYS A 369 -0.20 -0.37 27.10
CA LYS A 369 -1.34 0.31 27.73
C LYS A 369 -2.52 -0.63 28.03
N LYS A 370 -2.86 -1.56 27.14
CA LYS A 370 -3.94 -2.54 27.34
C LYS A 370 -3.55 -3.72 28.25
N SER A 371 -2.28 -3.88 28.62
CA SER A 371 -1.82 -4.95 29.51
C SER A 371 -2.02 -4.63 30.99
N GLU A 372 -2.31 -5.66 31.80
CA GLU A 372 -2.52 -5.56 33.25
C GLU A 372 -1.27 -5.06 34.00
N ASP A 373 -1.46 -4.15 34.95
CA ASP A 373 -0.38 -3.56 35.74
C ASP A 373 0.35 -4.60 36.60
N GLY A 374 1.69 -4.55 36.57
CA GLY A 374 2.55 -5.49 37.29
C GLY A 374 2.72 -6.87 36.63
N SER A 375 1.90 -7.24 35.63
CA SER A 375 1.98 -8.53 34.95
C SER A 375 3.32 -8.74 34.21
N GLU A 376 3.78 -9.99 34.13
CA GLU A 376 5.03 -10.33 33.40
C GLU A 376 4.93 -9.97 31.91
N ASN A 377 3.75 -10.14 31.29
CA ASN A 377 3.51 -9.71 29.91
C ASN A 377 3.76 -8.20 29.73
N LYS A 378 3.31 -7.35 30.67
CA LYS A 378 3.55 -5.90 30.61
C LYS A 378 5.03 -5.55 30.75
N LYS A 379 5.79 -6.31 31.54
CA LYS A 379 7.26 -6.16 31.66
C LYS A 379 7.98 -6.57 30.37
N GLU A 380 7.58 -7.69 29.76
CA GLU A 380 8.18 -8.16 28.50
C GLU A 380 7.86 -7.21 27.35
N ILE A 381 6.66 -6.64 27.27
CA ILE A 381 6.34 -5.59 26.28
C ILE A 381 7.19 -4.34 26.52
N LEU A 382 7.38 -3.90 27.77
CA LEU A 382 8.25 -2.76 28.09
C LEU A 382 9.72 -3.03 27.72
N LYS A 383 10.19 -4.26 27.92
CA LYS A 383 11.49 -4.73 27.47
C LYS A 383 11.59 -4.68 25.93
N GLN A 384 10.61 -5.21 25.19
CA GLN A 384 10.55 -5.15 23.72
C GLN A 384 10.58 -3.70 23.19
N ILE A 385 9.86 -2.77 23.83
CA ILE A 385 9.91 -1.34 23.50
C ILE A 385 11.32 -0.79 23.77
N THR A 386 11.90 -1.11 24.93
CA THR A 386 13.24 -0.62 25.32
C THR A 386 14.33 -1.14 24.38
N GLU A 387 14.32 -2.44 24.04
CA GLU A 387 15.26 -3.08 23.12
C GLU A 387 15.12 -2.48 21.70
N THR A 388 13.88 -2.27 21.23
CA THR A 388 13.61 -1.59 19.95
C THR A 388 14.12 -0.15 19.93
N MET A 389 13.86 0.64 20.98
CA MET A 389 14.33 2.03 21.08
C MET A 389 15.86 2.10 21.20
N MET A 390 16.49 1.21 21.96
CA MET A 390 17.94 1.14 22.08
C MET A 390 18.60 0.76 20.75
N HIS A 391 18.00 -0.13 19.94
CA HIS A 391 18.49 -0.42 18.58
C HIS A 391 18.36 0.79 17.65
N ARG A 392 17.23 1.51 17.70
CA ARG A 392 17.04 2.77 16.94
C ARG A 392 18.09 3.83 17.30
N ILE A 393 18.35 4.03 18.59
CA ILE A 393 19.37 4.97 19.11
C ILE A 393 20.78 4.54 18.69
N HIS A 394 21.06 3.23 18.74
CA HIS A 394 22.34 2.66 18.29
C HIS A 394 22.57 2.88 16.79
N LEU A 395 21.57 2.65 15.93
CA LEU A 395 21.67 2.89 14.49
C LEU A 395 21.91 4.38 14.19
N ASP A 396 21.12 5.28 14.78
CA ASP A 396 21.25 6.72 14.59
C ASP A 396 22.64 7.23 15.03
N GLY A 397 23.08 6.87 16.25
CA GLY A 397 24.36 7.29 16.80
C GLY A 397 25.56 6.68 16.09
N SER A 398 25.47 5.43 15.61
CA SER A 398 26.52 4.79 14.82
C SER A 398 26.76 5.53 13.50
N ILE A 399 25.68 5.95 12.83
CA ILE A 399 25.77 6.70 11.57
C ILE A 399 26.36 8.10 11.80
N GLU A 400 25.96 8.81 12.85
CA GLU A 400 26.55 10.10 13.23
C GLU A 400 28.05 9.99 13.56
N LEU A 401 28.45 8.94 14.28
CA LEU A 401 29.84 8.67 14.62
C LEU A 401 30.67 8.30 13.39
N ILE A 402 30.16 7.46 12.49
CA ILE A 402 30.81 7.16 11.19
C ILE A 402 31.01 8.43 10.36
N GLY A 403 30.00 9.32 10.29
CA GLY A 403 30.15 10.62 9.63
C GLY A 403 31.22 11.50 10.26
N THR A 404 31.32 11.48 11.59
CA THR A 404 32.35 12.20 12.35
C THR A 404 33.75 11.63 12.11
N LEU A 405 33.90 10.31 12.01
CA LEU A 405 35.17 9.63 11.73
C LEU A 405 35.64 9.87 10.27
N LEU A 406 34.73 9.83 9.30
CA LEU A 406 35.05 10.01 7.87
C LEU A 406 35.33 11.47 7.48
N TYR A 407 34.65 12.44 8.10
CA TYR A 407 34.66 13.85 7.64
C TYR A 407 35.05 14.88 8.70
N GLY A 408 35.20 14.47 9.96
CA GLY A 408 35.35 15.36 11.11
C GLY A 408 34.03 15.95 11.60
N PRO A 409 33.98 16.43 12.86
CA PRO A 409 32.74 16.84 13.53
C PRO A 409 32.04 18.04 12.87
N GLU A 410 32.78 18.92 12.18
CA GLU A 410 32.20 20.09 11.48
C GLU A 410 31.43 19.71 10.20
N LYS A 411 31.73 18.55 9.60
CA LYS A 411 31.25 18.17 8.26
C LYS A 411 30.48 16.85 8.21
N GLY A 412 30.63 15.98 9.20
CA GLY A 412 29.95 14.69 9.24
C GLY A 412 28.44 14.82 9.06
N SER A 413 27.79 15.57 9.94
CA SER A 413 26.33 15.78 9.90
C SER A 413 25.86 16.43 8.59
N SER A 414 26.53 17.47 8.09
CA SER A 414 26.12 18.21 6.89
C SER A 414 26.37 17.46 5.57
N ILE A 415 27.34 16.54 5.53
CA ILE A 415 27.54 15.62 4.39
C ILE A 415 26.52 14.48 4.44
N LEU A 416 26.33 13.82 5.59
CA LEU A 416 25.41 12.68 5.69
C LEU A 416 23.95 13.07 5.46
N SER A 417 23.51 14.22 5.98
CA SER A 417 22.16 14.76 5.78
C SER A 417 21.93 15.41 4.40
N SER A 418 22.98 15.53 3.56
CA SER A 418 22.91 16.28 2.31
C SER A 418 21.82 15.76 1.36
N VAL A 419 21.07 16.69 0.78
CA VAL A 419 20.03 16.41 -0.22
C VAL A 419 20.54 16.86 -1.59
N ARG A 420 20.51 15.94 -2.56
CA ARG A 420 20.80 16.24 -3.97
C ARG A 420 19.66 17.03 -4.60
N ALA A 421 19.98 17.90 -5.56
CA ALA A 421 18.99 18.71 -6.27
C ALA A 421 17.86 17.86 -6.89
N PRO A 422 16.61 18.34 -6.92
CA PRO A 422 15.48 17.63 -7.51
C PRO A 422 15.76 17.16 -8.94
N GLY A 423 15.33 15.94 -9.25
CA GLY A 423 15.61 15.28 -10.53
C GLY A 423 16.96 14.54 -10.60
N LEU A 424 17.84 14.63 -9.60
CA LEU A 424 19.04 13.79 -9.50
C LEU A 424 18.77 12.46 -8.77
N PRO A 425 19.49 11.37 -9.13
CA PRO A 425 19.44 10.12 -8.39
C PRO A 425 20.08 10.27 -7.01
N ILE A 426 19.62 9.50 -6.01
CA ILE A 426 20.15 9.55 -4.64
C ILE A 426 21.64 9.16 -4.55
N VAL A 427 22.09 8.23 -5.39
CA VAL A 427 23.50 7.81 -5.53
C VAL A 427 23.86 7.65 -7.00
N ASP A 428 25.12 7.89 -7.35
CA ASP A 428 25.63 7.59 -8.70
C ASP A 428 26.05 6.12 -8.82
N ASP A 429 26.79 5.60 -7.83
CA ASP A 429 27.18 4.19 -7.75
C ASP A 429 26.31 3.41 -6.75
N TRP A 430 25.35 2.67 -7.28
CA TRP A 430 24.46 1.79 -6.53
C TRP A 430 25.15 0.50 -6.04
N GLY A 431 26.25 0.09 -6.68
CA GLY A 431 27.10 -1.01 -6.20
C GLY A 431 27.86 -0.60 -4.95
N CYS A 432 28.38 0.63 -4.92
CA CYS A 432 28.90 1.25 -3.71
C CYS A 432 27.83 1.32 -2.61
N LEU A 433 26.61 1.81 -2.91
CA LEU A 433 25.55 1.93 -1.89
C LEU A 433 25.29 0.60 -1.17
N LYS A 434 25.10 -0.48 -1.94
CA LYS A 434 24.92 -1.84 -1.41
C LYS A 434 26.14 -2.32 -0.60
N ALA A 435 27.35 -1.99 -1.04
CA ALA A 435 28.57 -2.31 -0.28
C ALA A 435 28.64 -1.57 1.06
N MET A 436 28.35 -0.26 1.10
CA MET A 436 28.38 0.53 2.33
C MET A 436 27.34 0.06 3.36
N VAL A 437 26.15 -0.33 2.91
CA VAL A 437 25.13 -0.99 3.76
C VAL A 437 25.67 -2.28 4.37
N ARG A 438 26.26 -3.17 3.56
CA ARG A 438 26.74 -4.47 4.04
C ARG A 438 27.96 -4.35 4.97
N LEU A 439 28.84 -3.37 4.73
CA LEU A 439 29.95 -3.05 5.64
C LEU A 439 29.42 -2.56 6.98
N PHE A 440 28.48 -1.60 6.98
CA PHE A 440 27.82 -1.15 8.21
C PHE A 440 27.17 -2.32 8.97
N GLU A 441 26.33 -3.11 8.31
CA GLU A 441 25.61 -4.20 8.97
C GLU A 441 26.54 -5.30 9.51
N SER A 442 27.73 -5.48 8.93
CA SER A 442 28.73 -6.45 9.40
C SER A 442 29.36 -6.09 10.74
N HIS A 443 29.42 -4.81 11.10
CA HIS A 443 30.00 -4.32 12.37
C HIS A 443 28.95 -3.78 13.35
N CYS A 444 27.86 -3.23 12.84
CA CYS A 444 26.87 -2.47 13.59
C CYS A 444 25.51 -3.18 13.71
N GLY A 445 25.33 -4.33 13.04
CA GLY A 445 24.06 -5.08 13.03
C GLY A 445 23.07 -4.56 12.00
N SER A 446 21.99 -5.33 11.79
CA SER A 446 21.02 -5.10 10.73
C SER A 446 20.26 -3.77 10.91
N LEU A 447 20.09 -3.06 9.79
CA LEU A 447 19.33 -1.81 9.71
C LEU A 447 17.86 -2.01 10.10
N THR A 448 17.27 -3.17 9.82
CA THR A 448 15.81 -3.40 9.84
C THR A 448 15.05 -2.43 8.92
N GLN A 449 13.72 -2.46 8.91
CA GLN A 449 12.91 -1.47 8.19
C GLN A 449 13.12 -0.03 8.72
N TYR A 450 13.50 0.15 10.00
CA TYR A 450 13.79 1.47 10.56
C TYR A 450 15.02 2.12 9.92
N GLY A 451 16.13 1.39 9.87
CA GLY A 451 17.43 1.88 9.42
C GLY A 451 17.50 2.18 7.93
N MET A 452 16.47 1.82 7.14
CA MET A 452 16.33 2.28 5.75
C MET A 452 16.37 3.82 5.62
N LYS A 453 16.03 4.57 6.67
CA LYS A 453 16.26 6.03 6.76
C LYS A 453 17.70 6.45 6.45
N HIS A 454 18.69 5.61 6.78
CA HIS A 454 20.12 5.91 6.61
C HIS A 454 20.66 5.63 5.20
N MET A 455 19.80 5.21 4.27
CA MET A 455 20.21 4.98 2.88
C MET A 455 20.72 6.27 2.20
N ARG A 456 20.25 7.46 2.62
CA ARG A 456 20.82 8.76 2.20
C ARG A 456 22.24 9.01 2.76
N PRO A 457 22.51 8.88 4.07
CA PRO A 457 23.87 8.82 4.62
C PRO A 457 24.82 7.89 3.85
N PHE A 458 24.43 6.63 3.58
CA PHE A 458 25.27 5.70 2.80
C PHE A 458 25.47 6.16 1.35
N ALA A 459 24.43 6.66 0.69
CA ALA A 459 24.54 7.25 -0.64
C ALA A 459 25.51 8.45 -0.66
N ASN A 460 25.43 9.33 0.34
CA ASN A 460 26.34 10.48 0.47
C ASN A 460 27.79 10.07 0.76
N ILE A 461 28.02 8.93 1.41
CA ILE A 461 29.36 8.32 1.57
C ILE A 461 29.91 7.82 0.22
N CYS A 462 29.07 7.24 -0.64
CA CYS A 462 29.47 6.90 -2.01
C CYS A 462 29.70 8.14 -2.88
N ASN A 463 28.80 9.12 -2.81
CA ASN A 463 28.84 10.34 -3.60
C ASN A 463 30.05 11.25 -3.27
N SER A 464 30.66 11.10 -2.10
CA SER A 464 31.89 11.80 -1.70
C SER A 464 33.18 11.08 -2.09
N GLY A 465 33.08 9.84 -2.63
CA GLY A 465 34.24 9.03 -3.04
C GLY A 465 34.96 8.29 -1.91
N VAL A 466 34.30 8.06 -0.76
CA VAL A 466 34.89 7.26 0.34
C VAL A 466 35.10 5.81 -0.11
N SER A 467 36.30 5.28 0.18
CA SER A 467 36.63 3.88 -0.12
C SER A 467 35.95 2.91 0.85
N GLN A 468 35.65 1.70 0.38
CA GLN A 468 35.11 0.62 1.23
C GLN A 468 35.99 0.33 2.45
N ALA A 469 37.33 0.42 2.33
CA ALA A 469 38.24 0.21 3.45
C ALA A 469 38.12 1.30 4.55
N ALA A 470 37.92 2.56 4.16
CA ALA A 470 37.70 3.65 5.11
C ALA A 470 36.32 3.55 5.79
N MET A 471 35.30 3.08 5.07
CA MET A 471 34.00 2.77 5.67
C MET A 471 34.09 1.59 6.65
N ASP A 472 34.82 0.52 6.29
CA ASP A 472 35.06 -0.65 7.14
C ASP A 472 35.73 -0.27 8.47
N GLU A 473 36.83 0.51 8.39
CA GLU A 473 37.52 1.05 9.57
C GLU A 473 36.60 1.95 10.43
N ALA A 474 35.84 2.85 9.81
CA ALA A 474 34.90 3.72 10.52
C ALA A 474 33.76 2.95 11.20
N CYS A 475 33.22 1.91 10.55
CA CYS A 475 32.17 1.06 11.12
C CYS A 475 32.70 0.22 12.29
N ALA A 476 33.88 -0.41 12.11
CA ALA A 476 34.53 -1.17 13.17
C ALA A 476 34.82 -0.28 14.40
N ALA A 477 35.34 0.93 14.19
CA ALA A 477 35.61 1.88 15.26
C ALA A 477 34.32 2.39 15.95
N ALA A 478 33.28 2.72 15.19
CA ALA A 478 32.02 3.24 15.73
C ALA A 478 31.23 2.19 16.54
N CYS A 479 31.28 0.92 16.12
CA CYS A 479 30.47 -0.16 16.66
C CYS A 479 31.26 -1.16 17.53
N THR A 480 32.52 -0.83 17.88
CA THR A 480 33.37 -1.65 18.75
C THR A 480 32.68 -1.98 20.08
N GLY A 481 32.54 -3.28 20.36
CA GLY A 481 31.95 -3.78 21.61
C GLY A 481 30.42 -3.82 21.64
N HIS A 482 29.72 -3.41 20.58
CA HIS A 482 28.28 -3.58 20.49
C HIS A 482 27.89 -5.07 20.37
N ASN A 483 26.99 -5.54 21.22
CA ASN A 483 26.49 -6.91 21.16
C ASN A 483 25.24 -6.99 20.26
N MET A 484 25.45 -7.32 18.98
CA MET A 484 24.39 -7.34 17.96
C MET A 484 23.25 -8.33 18.25
N MET A 485 23.49 -9.38 19.06
CA MET A 485 22.49 -10.42 19.43
C MET A 485 21.62 -10.88 18.23
N GLU A 486 20.31 -10.66 18.29
CA GLU A 486 19.33 -11.05 17.25
C GLU A 486 19.37 -10.17 15.99
N TRP A 487 20.05 -9.03 16.02
CA TRP A 487 20.16 -8.09 14.91
C TRP A 487 21.32 -8.44 13.97
N HIS A 488 22.13 -9.45 14.29
CA HIS A 488 23.27 -9.85 13.46
C HIS A 488 22.82 -10.34 12.06
N PRO A 489 23.45 -9.91 10.94
CA PRO A 489 23.01 -10.28 9.59
C PRO A 489 23.05 -11.77 9.27
N ALA A 490 23.84 -12.57 9.98
CA ALA A 490 23.81 -14.04 9.85
C ALA A 490 22.49 -14.67 10.34
N ILE A 491 21.65 -13.93 11.07
CA ILE A 491 20.30 -14.35 11.52
C ILE A 491 19.22 -13.76 10.60
N ARG A 492 19.31 -12.45 10.30
CA ARG A 492 18.27 -11.71 9.58
C ARG A 492 18.47 -11.62 8.06
N GLY A 493 19.65 -11.97 7.56
CA GLY A 493 20.13 -11.60 6.23
C GLY A 493 20.76 -10.20 6.21
N TYR A 494 21.44 -9.87 5.10
CA TYR A 494 21.88 -8.51 4.81
C TYR A 494 20.79 -7.76 4.06
N SER A 495 20.62 -6.47 4.37
CA SER A 495 19.65 -5.58 3.73
C SER A 495 19.92 -5.35 2.23
N ALA A 496 21.11 -5.74 1.71
CA ALA A 496 21.62 -5.44 0.37
C ALA A 496 22.44 -6.60 -0.26
#